data_AF-A0AAV7JVZ6-F1
#
_entry.id   AF-A0AAV7JVZ6-F1
#
_cell.length_a   1.000
_cell.length_b   1.000
_cell.length_c   1.000
_cell.angle_alpha   90.00
_cell.angle_beta   90.00
_cell.angle_gamma   90.00
#
_symmetry.space_group_name_H-M   'P 1'
#
loop_
_entity.id
_entity.type
_entity.pdbx_description
1 polymer ?
#
loop_
_entity_poly.entity_id
_entity_poly.type
_entity_poly.pdbx_seq_one_letter_code
_entity_poly.pdbx_strand_id
1 'polypeptide(L)'
;MVLQNHGSIVTTQKRFRRFYNSRTAPKPDSIKDIVKRFEENGTVVDTARPGPCQTMKTPNNIKKMISISSHIRYSPTEAIYSPEEKRLTFAKLIAGKVEKKEIDIGNIDWSDEAHFHLSGHVNKQNMRIWGKEKPDPLDSKPLTQEKVTV
;
A
#
# COMPACT_ATOMS: atom_id res chain seq x y z
N MET A 1 -28.52 10.91 -24.93
CA MET A 1 -27.53 11.24 -26.00
C MET A 1 -26.58 10.07 -26.31
N VAL A 2 -25.95 9.42 -25.32
CA VAL A 2 -25.02 8.29 -25.57
C VAL A 2 -25.75 6.99 -25.99
N LEU A 3 -26.84 6.64 -25.27
CA LEU A 3 -27.65 5.43 -25.53
C LEU A 3 -28.33 5.43 -26.91
N GLN A 4 -28.61 6.62 -27.46
CA GLN A 4 -29.20 6.80 -28.80
C GLN A 4 -28.19 6.61 -29.95
N ASN A 5 -26.90 6.43 -29.65
CA ASN A 5 -25.84 6.25 -30.66
C ASN A 5 -25.30 4.81 -30.65
N HIS A 6 -26.09 3.82 -30.21
CA HIS A 6 -25.68 2.41 -30.10
C HIS A 6 -24.38 2.21 -29.28
N GLY A 7 -24.15 3.06 -28.27
CA GLY A 7 -22.95 3.00 -27.43
C GLY A 7 -21.67 3.56 -28.08
N SER A 8 -21.73 4.14 -29.29
CA SER A 8 -20.55 4.72 -29.93
C SER A 8 -20.14 6.05 -29.26
N ILE A 9 -18.98 6.03 -28.61
CA ILE A 9 -18.39 7.20 -27.93
C ILE A 9 -18.05 8.29 -28.95
N VAL A 10 -17.46 7.92 -30.10
CA VAL A 10 -17.05 8.86 -31.16
C VAL A 10 -18.26 9.58 -31.75
N THR A 11 -19.33 8.85 -32.06
CA THR A 11 -20.58 9.44 -32.57
C THR A 11 -21.21 10.36 -31.53
N THR A 12 -21.10 10.00 -30.25
CA THR A 12 -21.60 10.83 -29.14
C THR A 12 -20.81 12.13 -29.00
N GLN A 13 -19.48 12.09 -29.08
CA GLN A 13 -18.65 13.30 -29.09
C GLN A 13 -18.94 14.19 -30.31
N LYS A 14 -19.12 13.61 -31.50
CA LYS A 14 -19.48 14.37 -32.72
C LYS A 14 -20.83 15.07 -32.56
N ARG A 15 -21.85 14.38 -32.03
CA ARG A 15 -23.15 15.00 -31.75
C ARG A 15 -23.06 16.06 -30.66
N PHE A 16 -22.24 15.84 -29.62
CA PHE A 16 -22.05 16.81 -28.53
C PHE A 16 -21.54 18.15 -29.05
N ARG A 17 -20.53 18.11 -29.92
CA ARG A 17 -19.97 19.32 -30.56
C ARG A 17 -21.01 20.08 -31.37
N ARG A 18 -21.85 19.36 -32.14
CA ARG A 18 -22.92 19.96 -32.95
C ARG A 18 -24.03 20.57 -32.11
N PHE A 19 -24.45 19.88 -31.05
CA PHE A 19 -25.59 20.30 -30.22
C PHE A 19 -25.24 21.49 -29.33
N TYR A 20 -24.07 21.46 -28.68
CA TYR A 20 -23.61 22.52 -27.78
C TYR A 20 -22.72 23.56 -28.46
N ASN A 21 -22.55 23.49 -29.78
CA ASN A 21 -21.63 24.32 -30.56
C ASN A 21 -20.23 24.46 -29.91
N SER A 22 -19.73 23.38 -29.32
CA SER A 22 -18.45 23.37 -28.60
C SER A 22 -17.36 22.73 -29.46
N ARG A 23 -16.17 23.34 -29.46
CA ARG A 23 -14.97 22.78 -30.10
C ARG A 23 -14.42 21.59 -29.30
N THR A 24 -14.63 21.59 -27.99
CA THR A 24 -14.16 20.54 -27.09
C THR A 24 -15.29 19.54 -26.80
N ALA A 25 -14.92 18.26 -26.72
CA ALA A 25 -15.84 17.19 -26.35
C ALA A 25 -15.36 16.54 -25.04
N PRO A 26 -16.28 16.01 -24.22
CA PRO A 26 -15.92 15.27 -23.02
C PRO A 26 -15.00 14.10 -23.34
N LYS A 27 -14.08 13.78 -22.41
CA LYS A 27 -13.15 12.66 -22.56
C LYS A 27 -13.92 11.34 -22.69
N PRO A 28 -13.41 10.36 -23.46
CA PRO A 28 -14.06 9.05 -23.60
C PRO A 28 -14.41 8.39 -22.27
N ASP A 29 -13.50 8.46 -21.30
CA ASP A 29 -13.71 7.83 -19.99
C ASP A 29 -14.78 8.54 -19.18
N SER A 30 -14.84 9.87 -19.23
CA SER A 30 -15.94 10.63 -18.61
C SER A 30 -17.31 10.26 -19.20
N ILE A 31 -17.37 9.99 -20.51
CA ILE A 31 -18.61 9.53 -21.16
C ILE A 31 -18.99 8.13 -20.67
N LYS A 32 -18.03 7.22 -20.55
CA LYS A 32 -18.26 5.86 -20.02
C LYS A 32 -18.71 5.91 -18.56
N ASP A 33 -18.06 6.70 -17.72
CA ASP A 33 -18.39 6.83 -16.30
C ASP A 33 -19.80 7.38 -16.10
N ILE A 34 -20.20 8.38 -16.89
CA ILE A 34 -21.56 8.93 -16.84
C ILE A 34 -22.61 7.88 -17.23
N VAL A 35 -22.37 7.11 -18.30
CA VAL A 35 -23.29 6.04 -18.73
C VAL A 35 -23.38 4.96 -17.66
N LYS A 36 -22.25 4.51 -17.14
CA LYS A 36 -22.17 3.51 -16.10
C LYS A 36 -22.92 3.94 -14.84
N ARG A 37 -22.68 5.18 -14.36
CA ARG A 37 -23.40 5.73 -13.19
C ARG A 37 -24.91 5.76 -13.42
N PHE A 38 -25.34 6.14 -14.62
CA PHE A 38 -26.74 6.19 -14.99
C PHE A 38 -27.38 4.79 -15.04
N GLU A 39 -26.70 3.80 -15.61
CA GLU A 39 -27.19 2.41 -15.66
C GLU A 39 -27.26 1.78 -14.27
N GLU A 40 -26.29 2.05 -13.39
CA GLU A 40 -26.22 1.46 -12.05
C GLU A 40 -27.19 2.12 -11.06
N ASN A 41 -27.38 3.44 -11.10
CA ASN A 41 -28.10 4.18 -10.06
C ASN A 41 -29.30 4.98 -10.60
N GLY A 42 -29.55 4.97 -11.92
CA GLY A 42 -30.61 5.77 -12.55
C GLY A 42 -30.38 7.28 -12.51
N THR A 43 -29.20 7.74 -12.09
CA THR A 43 -28.89 9.15 -11.89
C THR A 43 -27.50 9.51 -12.43
N VAL A 44 -27.37 10.75 -12.90
CA VAL A 44 -26.10 11.35 -13.35
C VAL A 44 -25.54 12.30 -12.29
N VAL A 45 -26.27 12.53 -11.19
CA VAL A 45 -25.80 13.37 -10.08
C VAL A 45 -24.55 12.75 -9.47
N ASP A 46 -23.59 13.61 -9.11
CA ASP A 46 -22.37 13.16 -8.44
C ASP A 46 -22.72 12.40 -7.16
N THR A 47 -22.23 11.18 -7.07
CA THR A 47 -22.33 10.39 -5.85
C THR A 47 -21.46 11.03 -4.78
N ALA A 48 -21.85 10.85 -3.51
CA ALA A 48 -21.01 11.26 -2.39
C ALA A 48 -19.60 10.72 -2.60
N ARG A 49 -18.60 11.60 -2.51
CA ARG A 49 -17.20 11.20 -2.70
C ARG A 49 -16.91 10.01 -1.78
N PRO A 50 -16.26 8.94 -2.28
CA PRO A 50 -15.84 7.86 -1.41
C PRO A 50 -15.06 8.49 -0.26
N GLY A 51 -15.42 8.09 0.96
CA GLY A 51 -14.78 8.59 2.16
C GLY A 51 -13.27 8.32 2.17
N PRO A 52 -12.57 8.72 3.23
CA PRO A 52 -11.14 8.45 3.40
C PRO A 52 -10.79 7.01 3.00
N CYS A 53 -9.63 6.81 2.38
CA CYS A 53 -9.14 5.48 2.02
C CYS A 53 -9.41 4.52 3.17
N GLN A 54 -10.22 3.49 2.92
CA GLN A 54 -10.55 2.54 3.96
C GLN A 54 -9.28 1.81 4.39
N THR A 55 -9.07 1.69 5.71
CA THR A 55 -7.98 0.92 6.28
C THR A 55 -8.04 -0.51 5.74
N MET A 56 -6.88 -1.11 5.42
CA MET A 56 -6.78 -2.46 4.85
C MET A 56 -7.52 -3.55 5.67
N LYS A 57 -7.82 -3.29 6.96
CA LYS A 57 -8.38 -4.24 7.91
C LYS A 57 -9.91 -4.21 8.07
N THR A 58 -10.69 -3.76 7.07
CA THR A 58 -12.16 -3.94 7.15
C THR A 58 -12.53 -5.41 6.91
N PRO A 59 -13.59 -5.95 7.56
CA PRO A 59 -13.99 -7.35 7.38
C PRO A 59 -14.23 -7.75 5.92
N ASN A 60 -14.74 -6.82 5.09
CA ASN A 60 -14.94 -7.04 3.66
C ASN A 60 -13.63 -7.06 2.87
N ASN A 61 -12.67 -6.18 3.19
CA ASN A 61 -11.37 -6.17 2.53
C ASN A 61 -10.56 -7.43 2.88
N ILE A 62 -10.69 -7.92 4.13
CA ILE A 62 -10.10 -9.19 4.56
C ILE A 62 -10.71 -10.37 3.78
N LYS A 63 -12.04 -10.47 3.68
CA LYS A 63 -12.72 -11.54 2.92
C LYS A 63 -12.31 -11.55 1.44
N LYS A 64 -12.25 -10.37 0.82
CA LYS A 64 -11.78 -10.22 -0.58
C LYS A 64 -10.33 -10.66 -0.73
N MET A 65 -9.45 -10.25 0.19
CA MET A 65 -8.04 -10.67 0.19
C MET A 65 -7.88 -12.19 0.33
N ILE A 66 -8.59 -12.82 1.26
CA ILE A 66 -8.56 -14.29 1.46
C ILE A 66 -9.01 -15.00 0.18
N SER A 67 -10.10 -14.54 -0.43
CA SER A 67 -10.62 -15.11 -1.68
C SER A 67 -9.66 -14.95 -2.86
N ILE A 68 -8.88 -13.88 -2.92
CA ILE A 68 -7.87 -13.66 -3.99
C ILE A 68 -6.63 -14.52 -3.73
N SER A 69 -6.19 -14.55 -2.47
CA SER A 69 -5.00 -15.30 -2.04
C SER A 69 -5.20 -16.81 -2.17
N SER A 70 -6.43 -17.31 -2.00
CA SER A 70 -6.75 -18.73 -2.23
C SER A 70 -6.66 -19.16 -3.70
N HIS A 71 -6.71 -18.23 -4.66
CA HIS A 71 -6.66 -18.52 -6.10
C HIS A 71 -5.26 -18.37 -6.71
N ILE A 72 -4.34 -17.69 -6.02
CA ILE A 72 -2.95 -17.56 -6.42
C ILE A 72 -2.17 -18.61 -5.62
N ARG A 73 -1.24 -19.35 -6.25
CA ARG A 73 -0.30 -20.25 -5.54
C ARG A 73 0.73 -19.48 -4.70
N TYR A 74 0.28 -18.46 -3.97
CA TYR A 74 1.03 -17.84 -2.89
C TYR A 74 0.40 -18.34 -1.60
N SER A 75 1.20 -19.01 -0.77
CA SER A 75 0.84 -19.39 0.59
C SER A 75 0.29 -18.17 1.35
N PRO A 76 -1.01 -18.09 1.65
CA PRO A 76 -1.61 -16.92 2.29
C PRO A 76 -1.16 -16.73 3.76
N THR A 77 -0.38 -17.65 4.31
CA THR A 77 -0.19 -17.80 5.75
C THR A 77 0.68 -16.69 6.37
N GLU A 78 1.51 -16.01 5.58
CA GLU A 78 2.42 -14.98 6.09
C GLU A 78 1.79 -13.60 6.26
N ALA A 79 0.56 -13.33 5.77
CA ALA A 79 -0.05 -11.99 5.89
C ALA A 79 -1.21 -11.92 6.90
N ILE A 80 -1.68 -13.06 7.42
CA ILE A 80 -2.94 -13.17 8.16
C ILE A 80 -2.75 -12.94 9.66
N TYR A 81 -1.61 -13.36 10.23
CA TYR A 81 -1.32 -13.20 11.65
C TYR A 81 -0.77 -11.81 11.97
N SER A 82 -1.22 -11.24 13.09
CA SER A 82 -0.59 -10.05 13.66
C SER A 82 0.92 -10.32 13.86
N PRO A 83 1.82 -9.35 13.63
CA PRO A 83 3.25 -9.51 13.89
C PRO A 83 3.55 -10.07 15.30
N GLU A 84 2.70 -9.74 16.27
CA GLU A 84 2.79 -10.23 17.65
C GLU A 84 2.52 -11.73 17.76
N GLU A 85 1.48 -12.23 17.09
CA GLU A 85 1.10 -13.64 17.11
C GLU A 85 2.19 -14.51 16.47
N LYS A 86 2.81 -14.03 15.38
CA LYS A 86 3.93 -14.74 14.73
C LYS A 86 5.17 -14.81 15.61
N ARG A 87 5.50 -13.70 16.29
CA ARG A 87 6.61 -13.66 17.25
C ARG A 87 6.37 -14.65 18.39
N LEU A 88 5.14 -14.69 18.91
CA LEU A 88 4.76 -15.60 19.98
C LEU A 88 4.80 -17.08 19.56
N THR A 89 4.29 -17.41 18.37
CA THR A 89 4.31 -18.79 17.87
C THR A 89 5.74 -19.26 17.58
N PHE A 90 6.57 -18.42 16.96
CA PHE A 90 7.98 -18.70 16.75
C PHE A 90 8.72 -18.90 18.08
N ALA A 91 8.54 -17.99 19.05
CA ALA A 91 9.19 -18.09 20.36
C ALA A 91 8.83 -19.39 21.09
N LYS A 92 7.54 -19.75 21.12
CA LYS A 92 7.07 -21.01 21.72
C LYS A 92 7.65 -22.24 21.03
N LEU A 93 7.73 -22.21 19.70
CA LEU A 93 8.27 -23.32 18.90
C LEU A 93 9.76 -23.52 19.16
N ILE A 94 10.56 -22.46 19.12
CA ILE A 94 12.01 -22.56 19.35
C ILE A 94 12.30 -22.93 20.80
N ALA A 95 11.58 -22.37 21.77
CA ALA A 95 11.74 -22.73 23.18
C ALA A 95 11.55 -24.23 23.42
N GLY A 96 10.48 -24.82 22.86
CA GLY A 96 10.24 -26.27 22.99
C GLY A 96 11.31 -27.13 22.32
N LYS A 97 11.90 -26.67 21.21
CA LYS A 97 13.00 -27.38 20.53
C LYS A 97 14.32 -27.29 21.31
N VAL A 98 14.57 -26.16 21.96
CA VAL A 98 15.73 -25.98 22.86
C VAL A 98 15.59 -26.88 24.10
N GLU A 99 14.41 -26.92 24.73
CA GLU A 99 14.14 -27.79 25.88
C GLU A 99 14.33 -29.28 25.55
N LYS A 100 13.90 -29.70 24.36
CA LYS A 100 14.10 -31.07 23.85
C LYS A 100 15.52 -31.36 23.37
N LYS A 101 16.43 -30.38 23.44
CA LYS A 101 17.81 -30.44 22.92
C LYS A 101 17.90 -30.79 21.43
N GLU A 102 16.86 -30.48 20.66
CA GLU A 102 16.85 -30.62 19.20
C GLU A 102 17.62 -29.47 18.53
N ILE A 103 17.67 -28.31 19.18
CA ILE A 103 18.43 -27.14 18.73
C ILE A 103 19.39 -26.75 19.85
N ASP A 104 20.68 -26.72 19.53
CA ASP A 104 21.70 -26.14 20.39
C ASP A 104 21.91 -24.68 19.99
N ILE A 105 21.63 -23.76 20.92
CA ILE A 105 21.79 -22.32 20.71
C ILE A 105 23.26 -21.96 20.45
N GLY A 106 24.21 -22.73 21.03
CA GLY A 106 25.64 -22.49 20.87
C GLY A 106 26.16 -22.72 19.45
N ASN A 107 25.40 -23.43 18.62
CA ASN A 107 25.75 -23.76 17.23
C ASN A 107 24.95 -22.97 16.20
N ILE A 108 24.25 -21.90 16.62
CA ILE A 108 23.49 -21.05 15.69
C ILE A 108 24.37 -19.87 15.26
N ASP A 109 24.68 -19.83 13.97
CA ASP A 109 25.29 -18.67 13.33
C ASP A 109 24.21 -17.70 12.86
N TRP A 110 24.24 -16.48 13.40
CA TRP A 110 23.32 -15.41 13.03
C TRP A 110 23.98 -14.51 11.98
N SER A 111 23.25 -14.21 10.91
CA SER A 111 23.63 -13.24 9.89
C SER A 111 22.58 -12.14 9.80
N ASP A 112 23.02 -10.89 9.69
CA ASP A 112 22.17 -9.74 9.40
C ASP A 112 22.92 -8.78 8.46
N GLU A 113 22.17 -7.99 7.70
CA GLU A 113 22.73 -6.96 6.82
C GLU A 113 22.55 -5.59 7.47
N ALA A 114 23.65 -4.86 7.63
CA ALA A 114 23.63 -3.51 8.16
C ALA A 114 24.25 -2.53 7.16
N HIS A 115 23.64 -1.35 7.07
CA HIS A 115 24.18 -0.26 6.26
C HIS A 115 24.87 0.77 7.14
N PHE A 116 26.09 1.13 6.78
CA PHE A 116 26.86 2.14 7.48
C PHE A 116 27.09 3.34 6.57
N HIS A 117 26.96 4.54 7.14
CA HIS A 117 27.28 5.79 6.47
C HIS A 117 28.68 6.26 6.91
N LEU A 118 29.60 6.45 5.97
CA LEU A 118 30.98 6.88 6.25
C LEU A 118 31.05 8.30 6.81
N SER A 119 30.02 9.11 6.58
CA SER A 119 29.88 10.48 7.08
C SER A 119 29.48 10.56 8.57
N GLY A 120 29.35 9.43 9.28
CA GLY A 120 28.77 9.37 10.62
C GLY A 120 27.28 9.70 10.63
N HIS A 121 26.64 9.75 9.46
CA HIS A 121 25.22 10.04 9.36
C HIS A 121 24.39 8.89 9.92
N VAL A 122 23.76 9.12 11.06
CA VAL A 122 22.80 8.17 11.63
C VAL A 122 21.38 8.58 11.24
N ASN A 123 20.58 7.61 10.81
CA ASN A 123 19.19 7.83 10.43
C ASN A 123 18.39 8.39 11.62
N LYS A 124 17.98 9.67 11.52
CA LYS A 124 17.27 10.39 12.59
C LYS A 124 15.90 9.81 12.94
N GLN A 125 15.26 9.02 12.06
CA GLN A 125 13.99 8.36 12.40
C GLN A 125 14.15 7.18 13.36
N ASN A 126 15.35 6.59 13.44
CA ASN A 126 15.63 5.46 14.32
C ASN A 126 16.44 5.85 15.57
N MET A 127 16.67 7.16 15.78
CA MET A 127 17.34 7.68 16.97
C MET A 127 16.35 8.36 17.90
N ARG A 128 16.23 7.83 19.12
CA ARG A 128 15.55 8.50 20.23
C ARG A 128 16.61 8.97 21.22
N ILE A 129 16.92 10.26 21.19
CA ILE A 129 17.85 10.89 22.11
C ILE A 129 17.08 11.29 23.37
N TRP A 130 17.52 10.82 24.53
CA TRP A 130 16.96 11.21 25.82
C TRP A 130 17.86 12.26 26.48
N GLY A 131 17.27 13.37 26.93
CA GLY A 131 17.98 14.45 27.59
C GLY A 131 16.99 15.39 28.29
N LYS A 132 17.46 16.12 29.29
CA LYS A 132 16.65 17.12 30.02
C LYS A 132 16.47 18.41 29.19
N GLU A 133 17.40 18.67 28.28
CA GLU A 133 17.43 19.84 27.41
C GLU A 133 17.40 19.42 25.94
N LYS A 134 16.90 20.30 25.08
CA LYS A 134 16.81 20.05 23.64
C LYS A 134 18.22 20.09 23.04
N PRO A 135 18.65 19.09 22.25
CA PRO A 135 19.97 19.10 21.64
C PRO A 135 20.06 20.21 20.57
N ASP A 136 21.09 21.05 20.69
CA ASP A 136 21.42 22.05 19.69
C ASP A 136 22.09 21.41 18.46
N PRO A 137 21.64 21.71 17.23
CA PRO A 137 22.24 21.16 16.03
C PRO A 137 23.57 21.88 15.73
N LEU A 138 24.69 21.30 16.16
CA LEU A 138 26.02 21.92 15.98
C LEU A 138 26.71 21.62 14.64
N ASP A 139 26.20 20.70 13.81
CA ASP A 139 26.96 20.26 12.62
C ASP A 139 26.26 20.51 11.28
N SER A 140 26.97 21.18 10.38
CA SER A 140 26.64 21.25 8.95
C SER A 140 26.82 19.88 8.30
N LYS A 141 25.78 19.39 7.63
CA LYS A 141 25.83 18.09 6.92
C LYS A 141 26.41 18.24 5.52
N PRO A 142 27.18 17.26 5.02
CA PRO A 142 27.57 17.21 3.62
C PRO A 142 26.35 17.01 2.70
N LEU A 143 26.42 17.56 1.48
CA LEU A 143 25.33 17.56 0.50
C LEU A 143 24.98 16.15 -0.02
N THR A 144 25.95 15.22 0.01
CA THR A 144 25.79 13.84 -0.42
C THR A 144 26.30 12.89 0.66
N GLN A 145 25.57 11.79 0.87
CA GLN A 145 25.89 10.77 1.86
C GLN A 145 26.38 9.52 1.15
N GLU A 146 27.65 9.20 1.30
CA GLU A 146 28.19 7.92 0.85
C GLU A 146 27.73 6.80 1.80
N LYS A 147 27.17 5.75 1.21
CA LYS A 147 26.62 4.58 1.89
C LYS A 147 27.45 3.36 1.49
N VAL A 148 27.85 2.57 2.48
CA VAL A 148 28.55 1.30 2.26
C VAL A 148 27.72 0.17 2.87
N THR A 149 27.74 -0.98 2.19
CA THR A 149 27.13 -2.23 2.62
C THR A 149 28.26 -3.18 3.01
N VAL A 150 28.13 -3.89 4.13
CA VAL A 150 29.13 -4.85 4.64
C VAL A 150 28.47 -6.22 4.77
#